data_AF-A0A9W7XWU7-F1
#
_entry.id   AF-A0A9W7XWU7-F1
#
_cell.length_a   1.000
_cell.length_b   1.000
_cell.length_c   1.000
_cell.angle_alpha   90.00
_cell.angle_beta   90.00
_cell.angle_gamma   90.00
#
_symmetry.space_group_name_H-M   'P 1'
#
loop_
_entity.id
_entity.type
_entity.pdbx_description
1 polymer ?
#
loop_
_entity_poly.entity_id
_entity_poly.type
_entity_poly.pdbx_seq_one_letter_code
_entity_poly.pdbx_strand_id
1 'polypeptide(L)'
;MVTVFASEFTCSIEGTAPEMSTAELCGGARLYYIFNDIYASGLDSVNPTANLTNNDIRTAIRNSTGPRASLFVPEIAFQLLVKPQIRSLEPPAQRCVQLAYEELMKVGLSCGNNEMRRYPRLHAKAMEVVSDLLRERVGPTAAYVESLIAIERAYINTNHPDFIGGPGAISDLQRRLERRRRDSARARGTARISAGRHRSVDGDTVVVGAHGTEEVVNIGASADPSEVDETVDDMRTKPRAGAGAGAEHPGASPHLRRPDSSSPAGSTPPPSTAAGHGKFFNSFFGTRRDGLHVPEDPRGYVSVIPVPNRLSSMSGEGTALDDEAAVLSTQLAADLTVAEQRDEMETSLIRSLISSYFNIVRKSIQDMVPKAIMHLLVNEVCQNMQNRLVEELYKEPLMTELLQEDPALVAERDQCAAMLDVYKKAFAIINEAM
;
A
#
# COMPACT_ATOMS: atom_id res chain seq x y z
N MET A 1 38.37 6.00 27.96
CA MET A 1 37.14 6.81 27.84
C MET A 1 36.73 6.95 26.38
N VAL A 2 37.27 7.90 25.59
CA VAL A 2 36.85 8.14 24.19
C VAL A 2 36.86 6.87 23.31
N THR A 3 37.96 6.13 23.28
CA THR A 3 38.08 4.85 22.55
C THR A 3 37.05 3.80 23.01
N VAL A 4 36.69 3.81 24.30
CA VAL A 4 35.73 2.85 24.88
C VAL A 4 34.31 3.21 24.44
N PHE A 5 33.94 4.49 24.45
CA PHE A 5 32.67 4.99 23.89
C PHE A 5 32.54 4.69 22.38
N ALA A 6 33.60 4.90 21.60
CA ALA A 6 33.59 4.58 20.17
C ALA A 6 33.44 3.06 19.90
N SER A 7 34.04 2.22 20.77
CA SER A 7 33.86 0.78 20.75
C SER A 7 32.44 0.38 21.16
N GLU A 8 31.87 0.97 22.22
CA GLU A 8 30.48 0.74 22.66
C GLU A 8 29.47 1.03 21.53
N PHE A 9 29.65 2.16 20.84
CA PHE A 9 28.82 2.56 19.70
C PHE A 9 28.86 1.53 18.58
N THR A 10 30.05 1.08 18.22
CA THR A 10 30.26 0.06 17.17
C THR A 10 29.68 -1.29 17.59
N CYS A 11 29.95 -1.76 18.81
CA CYS A 11 29.44 -3.02 19.33
C CYS A 11 27.91 -3.02 19.52
N SER A 12 27.28 -1.88 19.79
CA SER A 12 25.81 -1.75 19.82
C SER A 12 25.18 -1.86 18.43
N ILE A 13 25.88 -1.39 17.39
CA ILE A 13 25.47 -1.53 15.98
C ILE A 13 25.75 -2.95 15.45
N GLU A 14 26.80 -3.61 15.92
CA GLU A 14 27.11 -5.01 15.57
C GLU A 14 26.29 -6.04 16.36
N GLY A 15 25.68 -5.65 17.49
CA GLY A 15 25.01 -6.57 18.42
C GLY A 15 25.99 -7.38 19.28
N THR A 16 27.22 -6.90 19.44
CA THR A 16 28.33 -7.53 20.18
C THR A 16 28.59 -6.89 21.55
N ALA A 17 27.78 -5.91 21.96
CA ALA A 17 27.92 -5.24 23.25
C ALA A 17 27.64 -6.19 24.44
N PRO A 18 28.40 -6.09 25.56
CA PRO A 18 28.30 -7.04 26.68
C PRO A 18 27.03 -6.88 27.53
N GLU A 19 26.48 -5.66 27.57
CA GLU A 19 25.20 -5.35 28.22
C GLU A 19 24.25 -4.81 27.15
N MET A 20 23.17 -5.55 26.88
CA MET A 20 22.16 -5.23 25.86
C MET A 20 20.77 -5.20 26.52
N SER A 21 19.97 -4.21 26.17
CA SER A 21 18.59 -4.10 26.68
C SER A 21 17.72 -5.24 26.16
N THR A 22 17.03 -5.93 27.06
CA THR A 22 16.01 -6.94 26.72
C THR A 22 14.60 -6.35 26.63
N ALA A 23 14.43 -5.05 26.91
CA ALA A 23 13.13 -4.38 26.96
C ALA A 23 12.65 -3.88 25.58
N GLU A 24 13.57 -3.47 24.71
CA GLU A 24 13.25 -3.00 23.35
C GLU A 24 14.33 -3.36 22.31
N LEU A 25 13.91 -3.45 21.05
CA LEU A 25 14.79 -3.71 19.93
C LEU A 25 15.58 -2.43 19.58
N CYS A 26 16.90 -2.46 19.79
CA CYS A 26 17.81 -1.33 19.58
C CYS A 26 18.98 -1.68 18.62
N GLY A 27 19.71 -0.67 18.17
CA GLY A 27 20.99 -0.83 17.47
C GLY A 27 20.91 -1.64 16.18
N GLY A 28 21.86 -2.55 15.95
CA GLY A 28 21.94 -3.35 14.71
C GLY A 28 20.67 -4.14 14.40
N ALA A 29 20.08 -4.77 15.41
CA ALA A 29 18.85 -5.54 15.26
C ALA A 29 17.64 -4.64 14.93
N ARG A 30 17.64 -3.39 15.41
CA ARG A 30 16.62 -2.39 15.05
C ARG A 30 16.80 -1.84 13.65
N LEU A 31 18.03 -1.60 13.20
CA LEU A 31 18.32 -1.27 11.81
C LEU A 31 17.86 -2.38 10.85
N TYR A 32 18.12 -3.65 11.20
CA TYR A 32 17.62 -4.79 10.43
C TYR A 32 16.08 -4.78 10.28
N TYR A 33 15.35 -4.52 11.36
CA TYR A 33 13.87 -4.40 11.33
C TYR A 33 13.39 -3.19 10.52
N ILE A 34 14.10 -2.05 10.59
CA ILE A 34 13.80 -0.88 9.75
C ILE A 34 13.93 -1.22 8.26
N PHE A 35 14.95 -1.99 7.86
CA PHE A 35 15.18 -2.38 6.47
C PHE A 35 14.24 -3.48 5.96
N ASN A 36 14.00 -4.53 6.75
CA ASN A 36 13.31 -5.73 6.29
C ASN A 36 11.79 -5.71 6.53
N ASP A 37 11.32 -5.03 7.58
CA ASP A 37 9.90 -4.99 7.93
C ASP A 37 9.28 -3.62 7.57
N ILE A 38 9.79 -2.54 8.15
CA ILE A 38 9.20 -1.19 7.97
C ILE A 38 9.33 -0.72 6.53
N TYR A 39 10.55 -0.77 5.98
CA TYR A 39 10.82 -0.27 4.63
C TYR A 39 10.20 -1.17 3.54
N ALA A 40 10.29 -2.49 3.68
CA ALA A 40 9.63 -3.43 2.76
C ALA A 40 8.12 -3.21 2.71
N SER A 41 7.46 -3.15 3.87
CA SER A 41 6.02 -2.83 3.97
C SER A 41 5.68 -1.46 3.36
N GLY A 42 6.55 -0.47 3.60
CA GLY A 42 6.46 0.85 2.96
C GLY A 42 6.49 0.79 1.43
N LEU A 43 7.41 0.03 0.84
CA LEU A 43 7.52 -0.15 -0.62
C LEU A 43 6.35 -0.94 -1.21
N ASP A 44 5.88 -2.00 -0.53
CA ASP A 44 4.75 -2.81 -0.99
C ASP A 44 3.41 -2.07 -0.90
N SER A 45 3.28 -1.10 0.01
CA SER A 45 2.14 -0.18 0.04
C SER A 45 2.03 0.71 -1.21
N VAL A 46 3.13 0.93 -1.93
CA VAL A 46 3.15 1.75 -3.15
C VAL A 46 2.59 0.94 -4.32
N ASN A 47 1.35 1.26 -4.70
CA ASN A 47 0.68 0.64 -5.84
C ASN A 47 1.14 1.26 -7.18
N PRO A 48 1.63 0.46 -8.16
CA PRO A 48 2.20 0.97 -9.42
C PRO A 48 1.24 1.73 -10.34
N THR A 49 -0.08 1.67 -10.11
CA THR A 49 -1.07 2.19 -11.06
C THR A 49 -2.31 2.84 -10.41
N ALA A 50 -2.28 3.11 -9.10
CA ALA A 50 -3.44 3.64 -8.36
C ALA A 50 -3.80 5.09 -8.74
N ASN A 51 -2.80 5.91 -9.07
CA ASN A 51 -2.96 7.29 -9.56
C ASN A 51 -3.12 7.38 -11.10
N LEU A 52 -3.25 6.25 -11.80
CA LEU A 52 -3.45 6.20 -13.25
C LEU A 52 -4.89 5.76 -13.55
N THR A 53 -5.74 6.70 -13.96
CA THR A 53 -7.07 6.36 -14.48
C THR A 53 -6.94 5.79 -15.89
N ASN A 54 -7.97 5.09 -16.35
CA ASN A 54 -8.03 4.62 -17.73
C ASN A 54 -8.12 5.78 -18.74
N ASN A 55 -8.58 6.97 -18.31
CA ASN A 55 -8.60 8.17 -19.16
C ASN A 55 -7.19 8.75 -19.34
N ASP A 56 -6.36 8.78 -18.30
CA ASP A 56 -4.97 9.24 -18.38
C ASP A 56 -4.15 8.35 -19.30
N ILE A 57 -4.33 7.02 -19.18
CA ILE A 57 -3.64 6.04 -20.01
C ILE A 57 -4.05 6.19 -21.49
N ARG A 58 -5.35 6.26 -21.81
CA ARG A 58 -5.81 6.52 -23.20
C ARG A 58 -5.29 7.87 -23.72
N THR A 59 -5.25 8.90 -22.88
CA THR A 59 -4.74 10.23 -23.26
C THR A 59 -3.24 10.18 -23.57
N ALA A 60 -2.44 9.48 -22.76
CA ALA A 60 -1.02 9.26 -23.01
C ALA A 60 -0.77 8.46 -24.30
N ILE A 61 -1.56 7.42 -24.56
CA ILE A 61 -1.50 6.63 -25.81
C ILE A 61 -1.81 7.51 -27.03
N ARG A 62 -2.93 8.25 -27.00
CA ARG A 62 -3.35 9.13 -28.11
C ARG A 62 -2.33 10.26 -28.35
N ASN A 63 -1.85 10.91 -27.29
CA ASN A 63 -0.82 11.95 -27.40
C ASN A 63 0.53 11.42 -27.91
N SER A 64 0.92 10.20 -27.54
CA SER A 64 2.14 9.55 -28.05
C SER A 64 1.99 8.99 -29.46
N THR A 65 0.76 8.80 -29.93
CA THR A 65 0.42 8.37 -31.30
C THR A 65 0.36 9.56 -32.27
N GLY A 66 -0.12 10.70 -31.80
CA GLY A 66 -0.21 11.92 -32.61
C GLY A 66 -1.28 11.83 -33.71
N PRO A 67 -1.09 12.51 -34.86
CA PRO A 67 -2.14 12.72 -35.86
C PRO A 67 -2.36 11.55 -36.84
N ARG A 68 -1.74 10.37 -36.61
CA ARG A 68 -1.88 9.19 -37.48
C ARG A 68 -2.36 7.99 -36.68
N ALA A 69 -3.26 7.18 -37.25
CA ALA A 69 -3.63 5.91 -36.63
C ALA A 69 -2.41 4.97 -36.51
N SER A 70 -2.14 4.48 -35.30
CA SER A 70 -1.11 3.46 -35.08
C SER A 70 -1.69 2.04 -35.15
N LEU A 71 -0.87 1.08 -35.56
CA LEU A 71 -1.17 -0.36 -35.48
C LEU A 71 -0.78 -0.99 -34.13
N PHE A 72 0.05 -0.31 -33.34
CA PHE A 72 0.58 -0.79 -32.06
C PHE A 72 0.58 0.33 -31.00
N VAL A 73 0.55 -0.04 -29.72
CA VAL A 73 0.64 0.93 -28.62
C VAL A 73 2.05 1.55 -28.59
N PRO A 74 2.20 2.90 -28.60
CA PRO A 74 3.52 3.52 -28.59
C PRO A 74 4.28 3.25 -27.27
N GLU A 75 5.53 2.81 -27.36
CA GLU A 75 6.39 2.60 -26.19
C GLU A 75 6.57 3.88 -25.35
N ILE A 76 6.57 5.04 -26.01
CA ILE A 76 6.65 6.36 -25.38
C ILE A 76 5.52 6.56 -24.35
N ALA A 77 4.31 6.04 -24.61
CA ALA A 77 3.20 6.13 -23.65
C ALA A 77 3.50 5.35 -22.35
N PHE A 78 4.10 4.17 -22.47
CA PHE A 78 4.57 3.38 -21.32
C PHE A 78 5.70 4.13 -20.57
N GLN A 79 6.72 4.62 -21.29
CA GLN A 79 7.85 5.33 -20.67
C GLN A 79 7.42 6.61 -19.93
N LEU A 80 6.51 7.39 -20.52
CA LEU A 80 5.95 8.60 -19.89
C LEU A 80 5.15 8.29 -18.63
N LEU A 81 4.42 7.17 -18.60
CA LEU A 81 3.57 6.79 -17.47
C LEU A 81 4.34 6.08 -16.35
N VAL A 82 5.41 5.31 -16.64
CA VAL A 82 6.17 4.56 -15.62
C VAL A 82 7.15 5.44 -14.84
N LYS A 83 7.75 6.47 -15.46
CA LYS A 83 8.75 7.35 -14.81
C LYS A 83 8.21 8.18 -13.62
N PRO A 84 6.93 8.63 -13.61
CA PRO A 84 6.26 9.14 -12.41
C PRO A 84 6.05 8.09 -11.33
N GLN A 85 5.71 6.84 -11.70
CA GLN A 85 5.50 5.76 -10.73
C GLN A 85 6.78 5.43 -9.99
N ILE A 86 7.89 5.22 -10.70
CA ILE A 86 9.19 4.95 -10.07
C ILE A 86 9.57 6.05 -9.07
N ARG A 87 9.20 7.32 -9.33
CA ARG A 87 9.40 8.41 -8.37
C ARG A 87 8.63 8.23 -7.05
N SER A 88 7.49 7.54 -7.04
CA SER A 88 6.75 7.29 -5.80
C SER A 88 7.45 6.32 -4.81
N LEU A 89 8.56 5.70 -5.21
CA LEU A 89 9.47 4.97 -4.32
C LEU A 89 10.40 5.92 -3.50
N GLU A 90 10.52 7.19 -3.91
CA GLU A 90 11.38 8.21 -3.29
C GLU A 90 11.00 8.51 -1.83
N PRO A 91 9.73 8.76 -1.45
CA PRO A 91 9.39 9.06 -0.05
C PRO A 91 9.60 7.88 0.93
N PRO A 92 9.22 6.63 0.62
CA PRO A 92 9.56 5.48 1.47
C PRO A 92 11.07 5.28 1.65
N ALA A 93 11.86 5.46 0.59
CA ALA A 93 13.31 5.34 0.65
C ALA A 93 13.94 6.43 1.52
N GLN A 94 13.51 7.69 1.38
CA GLN A 94 13.97 8.78 2.24
C GLN A 94 13.54 8.59 3.70
N ARG A 95 12.34 8.05 3.97
CA ARG A 95 11.92 7.72 5.34
C ARG A 95 12.76 6.58 5.95
N CYS A 96 13.23 5.63 5.14
CA CYS A 96 14.17 4.59 5.58
C CYS A 96 15.51 5.20 6.05
N VAL A 97 16.08 6.13 5.27
CA VAL A 97 17.30 6.88 5.66
C VAL A 97 17.10 7.64 6.98
N GLN A 98 15.96 8.33 7.13
CA GLN A 98 15.62 9.05 8.37
C GLN A 98 15.50 8.11 9.58
N LEU A 99 14.79 6.98 9.45
CA LEU A 99 14.62 6.01 10.54
C LEU A 99 15.97 5.39 10.97
N ALA A 100 16.88 5.15 10.03
CA ALA A 100 18.22 4.69 10.35
C ALA A 100 19.04 5.75 11.12
N TYR A 101 18.99 7.02 10.71
CA TYR A 101 19.60 8.13 11.44
C TYR A 101 18.99 8.34 12.84
N GLU A 102 17.66 8.26 12.96
CA GLU A 102 16.94 8.32 14.25
C GLU A 102 17.43 7.22 15.20
N GLU A 103 17.67 5.99 14.70
CA GLU A 103 18.17 4.88 15.51
C GLU A 103 19.65 5.03 15.89
N LEU A 104 20.52 5.40 14.94
CA LEU A 104 21.94 5.66 15.22
C LEU A 104 22.13 6.78 16.26
N MET A 105 21.24 7.79 16.24
CA MET A 105 21.24 8.83 17.28
C MET A 105 20.93 8.24 18.66
N LYS A 106 19.92 7.37 18.79
CA LYS A 106 19.62 6.70 20.07
C LYS A 106 20.78 5.85 20.56
N VAL A 107 21.48 5.14 19.68
CA VAL A 107 22.68 4.39 20.05
C VAL A 107 23.72 5.34 20.65
N GLY A 108 24.00 6.46 19.97
CA GLY A 108 24.91 7.51 20.47
C GLY A 108 24.49 8.14 21.80
N LEU A 109 23.20 8.25 22.09
CA LEU A 109 22.65 8.68 23.39
C LEU A 109 22.72 7.59 24.48
N SER A 110 22.80 6.33 24.09
CA SER A 110 22.81 5.17 25.01
C SER A 110 24.23 4.78 25.44
N CYS A 111 25.20 4.98 24.55
CA CYS A 111 26.63 4.83 24.84
C CYS A 111 27.11 5.81 25.92
N GLY A 112 28.21 5.46 26.60
CA GLY A 112 28.72 6.21 27.73
C GLY A 112 28.48 5.46 29.03
N ASN A 113 29.34 4.47 29.27
CA ASN A 113 29.56 3.83 30.57
C ASN A 113 29.63 4.81 31.75
N ASN A 114 29.41 4.30 32.97
CA ASN A 114 29.40 5.10 34.21
C ASN A 114 30.63 6.02 34.39
N GLU A 115 31.81 5.56 33.94
CA GLU A 115 33.04 6.38 33.91
C GLU A 115 32.90 7.67 33.11
N MET A 116 32.17 7.68 31.99
CA MET A 116 31.92 8.90 31.21
C MET A 116 30.81 9.75 31.83
N ARG A 117 29.78 9.13 32.43
CA ARG A 117 28.71 9.84 33.14
C ARG A 117 29.22 10.61 34.36
N ARG A 118 30.32 10.16 34.99
CA ARG A 118 31.04 10.87 36.05
C ARG A 118 31.52 12.28 35.64
N TYR A 119 31.68 12.54 34.34
CA TYR A 119 32.09 13.84 33.79
C TYR A 119 31.02 14.38 32.82
N PRO A 120 29.92 14.99 33.31
CA PRO A 120 28.78 15.33 32.48
C PRO A 120 29.11 16.25 31.28
N ARG A 121 30.09 17.15 31.43
CA ARG A 121 30.54 18.04 30.33
C ARG A 121 31.23 17.26 29.21
N LEU A 122 32.13 16.32 29.54
CA LEU A 122 32.77 15.43 28.55
C LEU A 122 31.72 14.59 27.82
N HIS A 123 30.76 14.01 28.55
CA HIS A 123 29.69 13.20 27.97
C HIS A 123 28.84 14.01 26.98
N ALA A 124 28.35 15.19 27.39
CA ALA A 124 27.57 16.08 26.54
C ALA A 124 28.34 16.50 25.28
N LYS A 125 29.64 16.83 25.40
CA LYS A 125 30.46 17.21 24.24
C LYS A 125 30.75 16.04 23.31
N ALA A 126 30.89 14.82 23.82
CA ALA A 126 30.99 13.61 23.00
C ALA A 126 29.68 13.38 22.20
N MET A 127 28.51 13.52 22.84
CA MET A 127 27.20 13.40 22.19
C MET A 127 26.98 14.46 21.12
N GLU A 128 27.45 15.69 21.33
CA GLU A 128 27.43 16.76 20.32
C GLU A 128 28.21 16.37 19.06
N VAL A 129 29.46 15.91 19.22
CA VAL A 129 30.32 15.46 18.10
C VAL A 129 29.74 14.25 17.36
N VAL A 130 29.13 13.31 18.08
CA VAL A 130 28.38 12.17 17.49
C VAL A 130 27.20 12.68 16.66
N SER A 131 26.42 13.63 17.18
CA SER A 131 25.24 14.16 16.51
C SER A 131 25.59 14.90 15.23
N ASP A 132 26.67 15.69 15.24
CA ASP A 132 27.14 16.42 14.07
C ASP A 132 27.76 15.49 13.02
N LEU A 133 28.54 14.48 13.41
CA LEU A 133 29.06 13.45 12.50
C LEU A 133 27.92 12.67 11.81
N LEU A 134 26.88 12.29 12.56
CA LEU A 134 25.68 11.67 11.98
C LEU A 134 24.94 12.60 11.02
N ARG A 135 24.86 13.90 11.34
CA ARG A 135 24.17 14.91 10.52
C ARG A 135 24.94 15.24 9.24
N GLU A 136 26.27 15.24 9.29
CA GLU A 136 27.14 15.38 8.12
C GLU A 136 26.93 14.23 7.13
N ARG A 137 26.73 13.00 7.62
CA ARG A 137 26.61 11.80 6.77
C ARG A 137 25.20 11.46 6.30
N VAL A 138 24.14 11.89 7.00
CA VAL A 138 22.76 11.61 6.57
C VAL A 138 22.39 12.36 5.28
N GLY A 139 22.88 13.59 5.07
CA GLY A 139 22.61 14.39 3.87
C GLY A 139 23.13 13.75 2.57
N PRO A 140 24.44 13.43 2.46
CA PRO A 140 25.00 12.71 1.32
C PRO A 140 24.33 11.35 1.07
N THR A 141 23.97 10.62 2.13
CA THR A 141 23.26 9.34 2.03
C THR A 141 21.87 9.51 1.42
N ALA A 142 21.11 10.52 1.87
CA ALA A 142 19.80 10.87 1.30
C ALA A 142 19.90 11.28 -0.18
N ALA A 143 20.88 12.09 -0.55
CA ALA A 143 21.13 12.52 -1.93
C ALA A 143 21.55 11.35 -2.85
N TYR A 144 22.31 10.38 -2.34
CA TYR A 144 22.65 9.17 -3.07
C TYR A 144 21.41 8.27 -3.29
N VAL A 145 20.53 8.15 -2.29
CA VAL A 145 19.26 7.41 -2.41
C VAL A 145 18.31 8.07 -3.42
N GLU A 146 18.24 9.40 -3.46
CA GLU A 146 17.54 10.12 -4.55
C GLU A 146 18.17 9.82 -5.92
N SER A 147 19.51 9.81 -5.99
CA SER A 147 20.26 9.53 -7.22
C SER A 147 20.01 8.11 -7.76
N LEU A 148 19.93 7.08 -6.92
CA LEU A 148 19.55 5.72 -7.32
C LEU A 148 18.19 5.70 -8.05
N ILE A 149 17.19 6.38 -7.48
CA ILE A 149 15.84 6.45 -8.03
C ILE A 149 15.79 7.34 -9.29
N ALA A 150 16.64 8.36 -9.37
CA ALA A 150 16.82 9.16 -10.58
C ALA A 150 17.44 8.35 -11.73
N ILE A 151 18.39 7.44 -11.46
CA ILE A 151 19.00 6.54 -12.44
C ILE A 151 17.96 5.57 -13.02
N GLU A 152 17.18 4.90 -12.17
CA GLU A 152 16.06 4.02 -12.58
C GLU A 152 14.97 4.76 -13.38
N ARG A 153 14.88 6.10 -13.25
CA ARG A 153 13.99 6.96 -14.04
C ARG A 153 14.63 7.51 -15.31
N ALA A 154 15.95 7.51 -15.42
CA ALA A 154 16.66 8.00 -16.60
C ALA A 154 16.48 7.04 -17.78
N TYR A 155 16.76 5.76 -17.57
CA TYR A 155 16.71 4.71 -18.59
C TYR A 155 15.75 3.58 -18.20
N ILE A 156 14.94 3.10 -19.16
CA ILE A 156 13.97 2.01 -18.95
C ILE A 156 14.45 0.79 -19.73
N ASN A 157 14.90 -0.25 -19.02
CA ASN A 157 15.48 -1.43 -19.66
C ASN A 157 14.40 -2.45 -20.08
N THR A 158 13.84 -2.27 -21.28
CA THR A 158 12.86 -3.20 -21.87
C THR A 158 13.42 -4.59 -22.20
N ASN A 159 14.73 -4.82 -22.07
CA ASN A 159 15.40 -6.12 -22.24
C ASN A 159 15.68 -6.84 -20.90
N HIS A 160 15.15 -6.38 -19.77
CA HIS A 160 15.35 -7.02 -18.47
C HIS A 160 14.71 -8.44 -18.44
N PRO A 161 15.38 -9.49 -17.93
CA PRO A 161 14.88 -10.88 -18.01
C PRO A 161 13.53 -11.11 -17.32
N ASP A 162 13.28 -10.48 -16.17
CA ASP A 162 11.99 -10.58 -15.46
C ASP A 162 10.88 -9.70 -16.07
N PHE A 163 11.17 -8.89 -17.10
CA PHE A 163 10.18 -8.03 -17.73
C PHE A 163 9.38 -8.80 -18.78
N ILE A 164 8.07 -8.90 -18.59
CA ILE A 164 7.18 -9.71 -19.44
C ILE A 164 7.11 -9.26 -20.91
N GLY A 165 7.53 -8.03 -21.20
CA GLY A 165 7.48 -7.42 -22.53
C GLY A 165 6.05 -7.30 -23.10
N GLY A 166 5.94 -6.71 -24.30
CA GLY A 166 4.67 -6.61 -25.01
C GLY A 166 3.99 -7.97 -25.24
N PRO A 167 4.67 -8.97 -25.84
CA PRO A 167 4.07 -10.28 -26.13
C PRO A 167 3.63 -11.07 -24.89
N GLY A 168 4.39 -11.03 -23.80
CA GLY A 168 4.02 -11.68 -22.54
C GLY A 168 2.83 -10.99 -21.86
N ALA A 169 2.82 -9.66 -21.85
CA ALA A 169 1.69 -8.89 -21.33
C ALA A 169 0.39 -9.10 -22.12
N ILE A 170 0.47 -9.21 -23.46
CA ILE A 170 -0.68 -9.57 -24.31
C ILE A 170 -1.16 -11.00 -24.00
N SER A 171 -0.25 -11.96 -23.90
CA SER A 171 -0.57 -13.36 -23.58
C SER A 171 -1.27 -13.52 -22.24
N ASP A 172 -0.81 -12.79 -21.21
CA ASP A 172 -1.44 -12.84 -19.88
C ASP A 172 -2.76 -12.05 -19.84
N LEU A 173 -2.89 -10.95 -20.60
CA LEU A 173 -4.17 -10.25 -20.77
C LEU A 173 -5.22 -11.15 -21.45
N GLN A 174 -4.86 -11.87 -22.51
CA GLN A 174 -5.72 -12.87 -23.16
C GLN A 174 -6.16 -13.94 -22.15
N ARG A 175 -5.22 -14.51 -21.38
CA ARG A 175 -5.49 -15.48 -20.32
C ARG A 175 -6.45 -14.96 -19.24
N ARG A 176 -6.34 -13.67 -18.85
CA ARG A 176 -7.25 -13.00 -17.92
C ARG A 176 -8.65 -12.80 -18.52
N LEU A 177 -8.73 -12.39 -19.79
CA LEU A 177 -10.00 -12.21 -20.52
C LEU A 177 -10.74 -13.53 -20.72
N GLU A 178 -10.04 -14.61 -21.07
CA GLU A 178 -10.64 -15.95 -21.15
C GLU A 178 -11.21 -16.41 -19.79
N ARG A 179 -10.46 -16.22 -18.70
CA ARG A 179 -10.93 -16.54 -17.34
C ARG A 179 -12.22 -15.78 -17.04
N ARG A 180 -12.23 -14.44 -17.19
CA ARG A 180 -13.45 -13.63 -17.05
C ARG A 180 -14.61 -14.14 -17.91
N ARG A 181 -14.38 -14.60 -19.15
CA ARG A 181 -15.43 -15.19 -20.01
C ARG A 181 -15.93 -16.54 -19.47
N ARG A 182 -15.05 -17.44 -19.02
CA ARG A 182 -15.41 -18.74 -18.39
C ARG A 182 -16.23 -18.52 -17.12
N ASP A 183 -15.79 -17.63 -16.24
CA ASP A 183 -16.46 -17.32 -14.97
C ASP A 183 -17.83 -16.66 -15.21
N SER A 184 -17.91 -15.71 -16.15
CA SER A 184 -19.16 -15.06 -16.57
C SER A 184 -20.12 -16.02 -17.30
N ALA A 185 -19.64 -17.11 -17.87
CA ALA A 185 -20.49 -18.18 -18.42
C ALA A 185 -21.00 -19.08 -17.29
N ARG A 186 -20.12 -19.48 -16.35
CA ARG A 186 -20.46 -20.32 -15.19
C ARG A 186 -21.52 -19.67 -14.29
N ALA A 187 -21.38 -18.37 -14.01
CA ALA A 187 -22.37 -17.60 -13.25
C ALA A 187 -23.73 -17.45 -13.94
N ARG A 188 -23.76 -17.35 -15.29
CA ARG A 188 -25.01 -17.35 -16.07
C ARG A 188 -25.65 -18.75 -16.15
N GLY A 189 -24.84 -19.81 -16.07
CA GLY A 189 -25.32 -21.19 -15.94
C GLY A 189 -26.04 -21.43 -14.61
N THR A 190 -25.41 -21.08 -13.48
CA THR A 190 -26.02 -21.26 -12.14
C THR A 190 -27.31 -20.44 -11.97
N ALA A 191 -27.33 -19.19 -12.45
CA ALA A 191 -28.52 -18.33 -12.40
C ALA A 191 -29.71 -18.89 -13.22
N ARG A 192 -29.46 -19.61 -14.32
CA ARG A 192 -30.52 -20.29 -15.09
C ARG A 192 -31.06 -21.53 -14.37
N ILE A 193 -30.20 -22.28 -13.68
CA ILE A 193 -30.61 -23.47 -12.92
C ILE A 193 -31.50 -23.08 -11.73
N SER A 194 -31.21 -21.99 -11.02
CA SER A 194 -32.08 -21.49 -9.95
C SER A 194 -33.43 -20.99 -10.46
N ALA A 195 -33.47 -20.30 -11.61
CA ALA A 195 -34.72 -19.80 -12.19
C ALA A 195 -35.66 -20.92 -12.70
N GLY A 196 -35.10 -22.06 -13.14
CA GLY A 196 -35.87 -23.18 -13.67
C GLY A 196 -36.75 -23.92 -12.64
N ARG A 197 -36.49 -23.77 -11.33
CA ARG A 197 -37.17 -24.55 -10.28
C ARG A 197 -38.50 -23.96 -9.79
N HIS A 198 -38.97 -22.85 -10.38
CA HIS A 198 -40.15 -22.11 -9.91
C HIS A 198 -41.36 -22.08 -10.88
N ARG A 199 -41.41 -22.96 -11.89
CA ARG A 199 -42.56 -23.13 -12.79
C ARG A 199 -42.89 -24.61 -13.01
N SER A 200 -43.74 -25.19 -12.16
CA SER A 200 -44.68 -26.28 -12.52
C SER A 200 -45.52 -26.75 -11.30
N VAL A 201 -46.50 -25.95 -10.88
CA VAL A 201 -47.68 -26.45 -10.13
C VAL A 201 -48.89 -25.63 -10.57
N ASP A 202 -49.77 -26.20 -11.37
CA ASP A 202 -51.14 -25.74 -11.63
C ASP A 202 -51.91 -26.93 -12.23
N GLY A 203 -53.11 -27.22 -11.72
CA GLY A 203 -53.84 -28.46 -12.01
C GLY A 203 -54.85 -28.82 -10.92
N ASP A 204 -55.88 -27.99 -10.78
CA ASP A 204 -56.89 -28.06 -9.71
C ASP A 204 -57.98 -29.12 -9.97
N THR A 205 -58.54 -29.74 -8.91
CA THR A 205 -59.76 -30.57 -8.97
C THR A 205 -60.49 -30.65 -7.61
N VAL A 206 -61.42 -29.71 -7.40
CA VAL A 206 -62.78 -29.84 -6.83
C VAL A 206 -63.03 -30.71 -5.57
N VAL A 207 -63.66 -30.07 -4.58
CA VAL A 207 -64.07 -30.62 -3.27
C VAL A 207 -65.42 -31.37 -3.30
N VAL A 208 -65.50 -32.50 -2.58
CA VAL A 208 -66.71 -32.99 -1.89
C VAL A 208 -66.27 -33.60 -0.53
N GLY A 209 -67.07 -33.51 0.54
CA GLY A 209 -66.73 -34.09 1.85
C GLY A 209 -67.95 -34.38 2.73
N ALA A 210 -67.77 -35.15 3.82
CA ALA A 210 -68.76 -35.46 4.84
C ALA A 210 -68.11 -36.04 6.12
N HIS A 211 -68.74 -35.87 7.30
CA HIS A 211 -68.56 -36.56 8.62
C HIS A 211 -67.14 -37.00 9.09
N GLY A 212 -66.68 -36.79 10.33
CA GLY A 212 -67.34 -36.59 11.61
C GLY A 212 -66.56 -37.32 12.74
N THR A 213 -66.74 -36.85 13.99
CA THR A 213 -66.32 -37.51 15.27
C THR A 213 -64.81 -37.67 15.57
N GLU A 214 -64.52 -38.10 16.82
CA GLU A 214 -63.29 -37.87 17.57
C GLU A 214 -62.46 -39.15 17.83
N GLU A 215 -61.28 -38.94 18.42
CA GLU A 215 -60.65 -39.76 19.47
C GLU A 215 -59.74 -41.01 19.18
N VAL A 216 -58.50 -40.88 19.69
CA VAL A 216 -57.53 -41.86 20.27
C VAL A 216 -56.78 -42.96 19.46
N VAL A 217 -55.58 -43.23 20.04
CA VAL A 217 -54.64 -44.38 20.01
C VAL A 217 -53.72 -44.62 18.80
N ASN A 218 -52.43 -44.80 19.15
CA ASN A 218 -51.31 -45.32 18.37
C ASN A 218 -51.12 -46.84 18.63
N ILE A 219 -50.69 -47.64 17.65
CA ILE A 219 -49.91 -48.89 17.85
C ILE A 219 -49.27 -49.40 16.53
N GLY A 220 -47.96 -49.67 16.56
CA GLY A 220 -47.36 -50.98 16.17
C GLY A 220 -47.25 -51.47 14.71
N ALA A 221 -46.05 -51.25 14.13
CA ALA A 221 -45.11 -52.28 13.64
C ALA A 221 -45.32 -53.13 12.34
N SER A 222 -44.17 -53.50 11.74
CA SER A 222 -43.88 -54.64 10.82
C SER A 222 -44.52 -54.67 9.41
N ALA A 223 -43.89 -55.22 8.36
CA ALA A 223 -42.49 -55.65 8.10
C ALA A 223 -42.26 -55.82 6.57
N ASP A 224 -41.03 -56.18 6.16
CA ASP A 224 -40.62 -56.47 4.76
C ASP A 224 -41.34 -57.69 4.13
N PRO A 225 -41.08 -57.97 2.83
CA PRO A 225 -40.10 -59.04 2.59
C PRO A 225 -39.05 -58.80 1.48
N SER A 226 -37.93 -59.49 1.67
CA SER A 226 -36.87 -59.88 0.73
C SER A 226 -37.36 -60.86 -0.37
N GLU A 227 -36.60 -61.34 -1.36
CA GLU A 227 -35.21 -61.16 -1.89
C GLU A 227 -35.28 -61.53 -3.41
N VAL A 228 -34.32 -61.18 -4.28
CA VAL A 228 -32.98 -61.81 -4.51
C VAL A 228 -32.03 -60.77 -5.18
N ASP A 229 -30.86 -60.99 -5.82
CA ASP A 229 -30.23 -62.15 -6.50
C ASP A 229 -28.69 -62.02 -6.65
N GLU A 230 -28.04 -63.05 -7.21
CA GLU A 230 -26.58 -63.26 -7.34
C GLU A 230 -25.95 -62.68 -8.64
N THR A 231 -24.61 -62.61 -8.86
CA THR A 231 -23.46 -63.37 -8.28
C THR A 231 -22.10 -62.62 -8.33
N VAL A 232 -21.29 -62.69 -7.24
CA VAL A 232 -19.79 -62.67 -7.04
C VAL A 232 -18.84 -61.69 -7.79
N ASP A 233 -17.64 -61.23 -7.32
CA ASP A 233 -16.79 -61.21 -6.08
C ASP A 233 -15.54 -60.29 -6.37
N ASP A 234 -14.56 -59.91 -5.54
CA ASP A 234 -14.36 -59.59 -4.10
C ASP A 234 -13.00 -58.81 -3.98
N MET A 235 -11.98 -59.32 -3.26
CA MET A 235 -10.60 -58.83 -3.06
C MET A 235 -10.43 -57.31 -2.76
N ARG A 236 -10.64 -56.80 -1.52
CA ARG A 236 -9.88 -57.03 -0.23
C ARG A 236 -8.50 -56.33 -0.24
N THR A 237 -8.02 -55.55 0.75
CA THR A 237 -8.25 -55.52 2.23
C THR A 237 -8.05 -54.11 2.85
N LYS A 238 -8.51 -53.90 4.10
CA LYS A 238 -8.17 -52.75 4.99
C LYS A 238 -7.61 -53.21 6.35
N PRO A 239 -6.78 -52.37 6.99
CA PRO A 239 -6.78 -52.09 8.45
C PRO A 239 -6.84 -50.56 8.71
N ARG A 240 -6.73 -50.00 9.93
CA ARG A 240 -7.30 -50.29 11.28
C ARG A 240 -7.11 -49.02 12.16
N ALA A 241 -7.96 -48.77 13.17
CA ALA A 241 -7.82 -47.67 14.15
C ALA A 241 -6.70 -47.93 15.20
N GLY A 242 -6.12 -46.94 15.88
CA GLY A 242 -6.67 -46.18 17.03
C GLY A 242 -5.61 -46.14 18.17
N ALA A 243 -5.77 -45.48 19.32
CA ALA A 243 -6.84 -44.63 19.87
C ALA A 243 -6.36 -43.85 21.14
N GLY A 244 -7.17 -42.90 21.63
CA GLY A 244 -7.25 -42.50 23.06
C GLY A 244 -6.60 -41.16 23.49
N ALA A 245 -6.99 -40.52 24.60
CA ALA A 245 -8.20 -40.71 25.45
C ALA A 245 -8.39 -39.53 26.46
N GLY A 246 -9.66 -39.15 26.76
CA GLY A 246 -10.03 -38.15 27.80
C GLY A 246 -9.63 -36.68 27.49
N ALA A 247 -10.03 -35.64 28.24
CA ALA A 247 -11.05 -35.46 29.30
C ALA A 247 -11.12 -33.94 29.64
N GLU A 248 -12.23 -33.28 30.02
CA GLU A 248 -13.68 -33.61 29.95
C GLU A 248 -14.54 -32.30 30.03
N HIS A 249 -15.70 -32.32 30.71
CA HIS A 249 -16.69 -31.22 30.91
C HIS A 249 -17.21 -31.24 32.38
N PRO A 250 -18.15 -30.38 32.90
CA PRO A 250 -19.14 -29.53 32.21
C PRO A 250 -19.44 -28.13 32.82
N GLY A 251 -20.37 -27.39 32.17
CA GLY A 251 -21.26 -26.39 32.80
C GLY A 251 -20.78 -24.92 32.79
N ALA A 252 -21.65 -23.91 32.70
CA ALA A 252 -23.09 -23.94 32.43
C ALA A 252 -23.60 -22.62 31.80
N SER A 253 -24.77 -22.70 31.18
CA SER A 253 -25.65 -21.62 30.70
C SER A 253 -27.07 -21.95 31.24
N PRO A 254 -28.05 -21.01 31.35
CA PRO A 254 -28.39 -20.07 30.28
C PRO A 254 -29.11 -18.73 30.64
N HIS A 255 -29.45 -17.98 29.58
CA HIS A 255 -30.62 -17.09 29.38
C HIS A 255 -31.15 -16.17 30.51
N LEU A 256 -31.21 -14.85 30.24
CA LEU A 256 -32.47 -14.18 29.79
C LEU A 256 -32.31 -12.66 29.47
N ARG A 257 -33.33 -12.12 28.77
CA ARG A 257 -33.73 -10.70 28.63
C ARG A 257 -32.82 -9.67 27.90
N ARG A 258 -33.16 -9.49 26.62
CA ARG A 258 -33.42 -8.18 25.95
C ARG A 258 -34.56 -7.41 26.65
N PRO A 259 -34.89 -6.11 26.37
CA PRO A 259 -34.82 -5.48 25.03
C PRO A 259 -34.49 -3.96 24.93
N ASP A 260 -34.59 -3.46 23.69
CA ASP A 260 -34.91 -2.07 23.23
C ASP A 260 -33.96 -0.89 23.61
N SER A 261 -33.51 -0.05 22.65
CA SER A 261 -34.18 0.99 21.82
C SER A 261 -34.39 2.33 22.58
N SER A 262 -34.43 3.51 21.96
CA SER A 262 -34.39 3.93 20.54
C SER A 262 -33.99 5.42 20.41
N SER A 263 -33.75 5.90 19.18
CA SER A 263 -33.63 7.33 18.83
C SER A 263 -35.01 8.00 18.68
N PRO A 264 -35.07 9.35 18.79
CA PRO A 264 -35.91 10.19 17.91
C PRO A 264 -35.02 10.89 16.85
N ALA A 265 -35.40 11.14 15.59
CA ALA A 265 -36.68 11.59 14.97
C ALA A 265 -36.98 13.08 15.21
N GLY A 266 -37.47 13.88 14.25
CA GLY A 266 -37.84 13.63 12.84
C GLY A 266 -37.56 14.87 11.96
N SER A 267 -38.22 15.13 10.82
CA SER A 267 -39.39 14.49 10.18
C SER A 267 -39.43 14.78 8.65
N THR A 268 -40.51 14.37 7.96
CA THR A 268 -40.62 14.27 6.48
C THR A 268 -41.29 15.45 5.74
N PRO A 269 -41.09 15.59 4.40
CA PRO A 269 -41.73 16.59 3.50
C PRO A 269 -43.15 16.10 3.05
N PRO A 270 -43.85 16.63 1.99
CA PRO A 270 -43.54 17.64 0.94
C PRO A 270 -44.71 18.68 0.74
N PRO A 271 -44.92 19.41 -0.40
CA PRO A 271 -44.20 19.45 -1.69
C PRO A 271 -44.01 20.81 -2.44
N SER A 272 -43.12 20.74 -3.45
CA SER A 272 -43.31 21.21 -4.86
C SER A 272 -42.49 22.37 -5.46
N THR A 273 -42.13 22.15 -6.74
CA THR A 273 -41.69 23.08 -7.82
C THR A 273 -40.29 23.69 -7.90
N ALA A 274 -39.59 23.25 -8.96
CA ALA A 274 -38.73 24.01 -9.89
C ALA A 274 -37.34 24.53 -9.44
N ALA A 275 -36.45 24.71 -10.42
CA ALA A 275 -35.02 24.97 -10.24
C ALA A 275 -34.50 26.11 -11.11
N GLY A 276 -33.39 26.72 -10.68
CA GLY A 276 -32.61 27.69 -11.46
C GLY A 276 -31.50 28.34 -10.64
N HIS A 277 -30.33 28.55 -11.24
CA HIS A 277 -29.21 29.31 -10.64
C HIS A 277 -28.55 30.20 -11.71
N GLY A 278 -28.15 31.42 -11.31
CA GLY A 278 -27.38 32.37 -12.12
C GLY A 278 -25.87 32.06 -12.10
N LYS A 279 -25.08 32.47 -13.11
CA LYS A 279 -24.62 33.86 -13.44
C LYS A 279 -23.41 34.31 -12.59
N PHE A 280 -22.59 35.21 -13.16
CA PHE A 280 -21.28 35.69 -12.68
C PHE A 280 -20.19 34.60 -12.64
N PHE A 281 -18.99 34.75 -13.23
CA PHE A 281 -18.26 35.92 -13.74
C PHE A 281 -17.65 35.69 -15.15
N ASN A 282 -17.39 36.78 -15.89
CA ASN A 282 -16.53 36.77 -17.07
C ASN A 282 -15.59 37.99 -17.07
N SER A 283 -14.35 37.79 -16.60
CA SER A 283 -13.18 38.69 -16.73
C SER A 283 -11.98 38.08 -16.01
N PHE A 284 -10.79 38.00 -16.65
CA PHE A 284 -9.54 38.64 -16.16
C PHE A 284 -8.29 38.45 -17.06
N PHE A 285 -8.30 37.60 -18.09
CA PHE A 285 -7.23 37.56 -19.11
C PHE A 285 -7.82 37.23 -20.50
N GLY A 286 -7.35 37.80 -21.63
CA GLY A 286 -6.27 38.77 -21.81
C GLY A 286 -6.59 39.84 -22.86
N THR A 287 -5.98 41.02 -22.70
CA THR A 287 -6.25 42.23 -23.50
C THR A 287 -5.40 42.31 -24.78
N ARG A 288 -6.01 42.61 -25.94
CA ARG A 288 -5.50 43.65 -26.87
C ARG A 288 -6.48 44.06 -27.98
N ARG A 289 -6.88 45.34 -27.88
CA ARG A 289 -7.22 46.30 -28.95
C ARG A 289 -6.17 46.35 -30.06
N ASP A 290 -6.31 47.05 -31.19
CA ASP A 290 -7.38 47.61 -32.06
C ASP A 290 -6.60 48.09 -33.32
N GLY A 291 -7.11 48.31 -34.53
CA GLY A 291 -8.46 48.33 -35.10
C GLY A 291 -8.46 49.30 -36.30
N LEU A 292 -9.53 49.44 -37.09
CA LEU A 292 -9.70 50.62 -37.96
C LEU A 292 -11.16 50.91 -38.39
N HIS A 293 -11.66 52.06 -37.92
CA HIS A 293 -12.71 52.93 -38.48
C HIS A 293 -14.15 52.42 -38.76
N VAL A 294 -15.02 53.41 -39.04
CA VAL A 294 -16.50 53.45 -38.92
C VAL A 294 -16.98 54.47 -39.99
N PRO A 295 -18.06 54.23 -40.77
CA PRO A 295 -19.41 54.68 -40.36
C PRO A 295 -20.63 53.83 -40.81
N GLU A 296 -21.66 53.86 -39.95
CA GLU A 296 -23.06 54.30 -40.21
C GLU A 296 -23.54 54.56 -41.66
N ASP A 297 -24.78 54.24 -42.08
CA ASP A 297 -25.94 53.60 -41.42
C ASP A 297 -26.87 52.89 -42.48
N PRO A 298 -28.23 52.76 -42.43
CA PRO A 298 -28.81 51.42 -42.53
C PRO A 298 -29.79 51.20 -43.71
N ARG A 299 -29.79 49.97 -44.25
CA ARG A 299 -31.00 49.30 -44.77
C ARG A 299 -30.82 47.79 -44.79
N GLY A 300 -31.89 47.06 -44.47
CA GLY A 300 -31.81 45.64 -44.17
C GLY A 300 -31.70 44.74 -45.40
N TYR A 301 -30.93 43.65 -45.25
CA TYR A 301 -31.10 42.44 -46.05
C TYR A 301 -30.98 41.24 -45.12
N VAL A 302 -32.12 40.62 -44.77
CA VAL A 302 -32.10 39.36 -44.02
C VAL A 302 -31.76 38.25 -45.00
N SER A 303 -30.53 37.75 -44.94
CA SER A 303 -30.11 36.55 -45.67
C SER A 303 -30.74 35.31 -45.06
N VAL A 304 -32.05 35.13 -45.26
CA VAL A 304 -32.75 33.88 -44.98
C VAL A 304 -32.14 32.79 -45.87
N ILE A 305 -31.37 31.88 -45.27
CA ILE A 305 -30.96 30.65 -45.95
C ILE A 305 -32.25 29.88 -46.25
N PRO A 306 -32.61 29.61 -47.53
CA PRO A 306 -33.85 28.93 -47.83
C PRO A 306 -33.74 27.45 -47.43
N VAL A 307 -34.35 27.08 -46.29
CA VAL A 307 -34.61 25.68 -45.97
C VAL A 307 -35.68 25.19 -46.96
N PRO A 308 -35.39 24.21 -47.84
CA PRO A 308 -36.33 23.78 -48.86
C PRO A 308 -37.44 22.92 -48.24
N ASN A 309 -38.46 23.58 -47.68
CA ASN A 309 -39.61 22.90 -47.10
C ASN A 309 -40.47 22.24 -48.20
N ARG A 310 -40.20 20.95 -48.47
CA ARG A 310 -41.01 20.09 -49.34
C ARG A 310 -41.30 18.76 -48.67
N LEU A 311 -42.40 18.73 -47.90
CA LEU A 311 -43.06 17.48 -47.53
C LEU A 311 -44.57 17.60 -47.74
N SER A 312 -45.07 17.05 -48.85
CA SER A 312 -46.47 16.69 -49.06
C SER A 312 -46.62 15.78 -50.30
N SER A 313 -47.46 14.77 -50.16
CA SER A 313 -48.04 13.95 -51.25
C SER A 313 -47.09 13.40 -52.33
N MET A 314 -46.36 12.34 -52.00
CA MET A 314 -46.30 11.13 -52.85
C MET A 314 -46.25 9.90 -51.93
N SER A 315 -47.23 9.02 -52.05
CA SER A 315 -47.30 7.75 -51.31
C SER A 315 -46.72 6.63 -52.16
N GLY A 316 -45.46 6.25 -51.93
CA GLY A 316 -44.79 5.16 -52.62
C GLY A 316 -43.52 4.71 -51.89
N GLU A 317 -43.50 3.43 -51.50
CA GLU A 317 -42.32 2.58 -51.21
C GLU A 317 -41.09 3.26 -50.58
N GLY A 318 -41.25 3.78 -49.36
CA GLY A 318 -40.21 4.48 -48.61
C GLY A 318 -39.27 3.62 -47.75
N THR A 319 -39.18 2.30 -47.95
CA THR A 319 -38.41 1.41 -47.04
C THR A 319 -36.89 1.57 -47.16
N ALA A 320 -36.37 1.71 -48.37
CA ALA A 320 -34.94 1.54 -48.65
C ALA A 320 -34.02 2.55 -47.94
N LEU A 321 -34.45 3.80 -47.74
CA LEU A 321 -33.61 4.87 -47.16
C LEU A 321 -33.56 4.81 -45.63
N ASP A 322 -34.66 4.43 -44.98
CA ASP A 322 -34.69 4.19 -43.54
C ASP A 322 -33.90 2.91 -43.19
N ASP A 323 -33.98 1.87 -44.03
CA ASP A 323 -33.14 0.68 -43.93
C ASP A 323 -31.64 1.00 -44.11
N GLU A 324 -31.27 1.85 -45.09
CA GLU A 324 -29.87 2.26 -45.31
C GLU A 324 -29.32 3.08 -44.12
N ALA A 325 -30.14 3.98 -43.55
CA ALA A 325 -29.79 4.71 -42.32
C ALA A 325 -29.68 3.79 -41.09
N ALA A 326 -30.52 2.76 -40.98
CA ALA A 326 -30.44 1.74 -39.95
C ALA A 326 -29.18 0.87 -40.08
N VAL A 327 -28.79 0.51 -41.31
CA VAL A 327 -27.53 -0.21 -41.59
C VAL A 327 -26.31 0.65 -41.26
N LEU A 328 -26.27 1.91 -41.70
CA LEU A 328 -25.15 2.82 -41.42
C LEU A 328 -24.99 3.10 -39.92
N SER A 329 -26.08 3.31 -39.19
CA SER A 329 -26.03 3.50 -37.74
C SER A 329 -25.64 2.23 -36.98
N THR A 330 -26.05 1.04 -37.47
CA THR A 330 -25.60 -0.25 -36.93
C THR A 330 -24.12 -0.50 -37.19
N GLN A 331 -23.60 -0.15 -38.37
CA GLN A 331 -22.18 -0.23 -38.71
C GLN A 331 -21.34 0.75 -37.89
N LEU A 332 -21.77 2.00 -37.76
CA LEU A 332 -21.07 2.99 -36.95
C LEU A 332 -21.05 2.59 -35.46
N ALA A 333 -22.14 2.00 -34.95
CA ALA A 333 -22.16 1.42 -33.61
C ALA A 333 -21.19 0.23 -33.48
N ALA A 334 -21.10 -0.65 -34.48
CA ALA A 334 -20.15 -1.76 -34.49
C ALA A 334 -18.70 -1.25 -34.44
N ASP A 335 -18.33 -0.31 -35.32
CA ASP A 335 -16.98 0.29 -35.38
C ASP A 335 -16.61 1.00 -34.06
N LEU A 336 -17.57 1.72 -33.45
CA LEU A 336 -17.39 2.30 -32.12
C LEU A 336 -17.11 1.22 -31.06
N THR A 337 -17.87 0.13 -31.02
CA THR A 337 -17.60 -0.96 -30.04
C THR A 337 -16.26 -1.66 -30.28
N VAL A 338 -15.77 -1.72 -31.53
CA VAL A 338 -14.44 -2.27 -31.85
C VAL A 338 -13.33 -1.30 -31.39
N ALA A 339 -13.52 0.00 -31.60
CA ALA A 339 -12.61 1.03 -31.11
C ALA A 339 -12.55 1.07 -29.56
N GLU A 340 -13.68 0.94 -28.87
CA GLU A 340 -13.73 0.88 -27.41
C GLU A 340 -13.06 -0.37 -26.85
N GLN A 341 -13.31 -1.55 -27.45
CA GLN A 341 -12.64 -2.81 -27.08
C GLN A 341 -11.13 -2.72 -27.30
N ARG A 342 -10.69 -2.06 -28.37
CA ARG A 342 -9.28 -1.77 -28.63
C ARG A 342 -8.69 -0.87 -27.55
N ASP A 343 -9.28 0.30 -27.29
CA ASP A 343 -8.79 1.26 -26.30
C ASP A 343 -8.72 0.65 -24.88
N GLU A 344 -9.67 -0.22 -24.51
CA GLU A 344 -9.67 -0.94 -23.22
C GLU A 344 -8.56 -2.01 -23.15
N MET A 345 -8.29 -2.71 -24.26
CA MET A 345 -7.18 -3.66 -24.38
C MET A 345 -5.82 -2.97 -24.32
N GLU A 346 -5.62 -1.86 -25.05
CA GLU A 346 -4.38 -1.08 -25.02
C GLU A 346 -4.12 -0.47 -23.63
N THR A 347 -5.17 0.03 -22.98
CA THR A 347 -5.11 0.52 -21.59
C THR A 347 -4.70 -0.59 -20.62
N SER A 348 -5.26 -1.79 -20.78
CA SER A 348 -4.96 -2.95 -19.93
C SER A 348 -3.53 -3.47 -20.14
N LEU A 349 -3.04 -3.43 -21.38
CA LEU A 349 -1.66 -3.76 -21.74
C LEU A 349 -0.67 -2.82 -21.04
N ILE A 350 -0.87 -1.50 -21.15
CA ILE A 350 -0.03 -0.50 -20.49
C ILE A 350 -0.04 -0.67 -18.97
N ARG A 351 -1.22 -0.89 -18.35
CA ARG A 351 -1.31 -1.14 -16.90
C ARG A 351 -0.50 -2.38 -16.46
N SER A 352 -0.47 -3.42 -17.29
CA SER A 352 0.31 -4.63 -17.05
C SER A 352 1.82 -4.39 -17.17
N LEU A 353 2.25 -3.67 -18.22
CA LEU A 353 3.66 -3.32 -18.45
C LEU A 353 4.23 -2.43 -17.33
N ILE A 354 3.48 -1.38 -16.92
CA ILE A 354 3.85 -0.51 -15.80
C ILE A 354 4.01 -1.35 -14.52
N SER A 355 3.05 -2.23 -14.22
CA SER A 355 3.10 -3.08 -13.04
C SER A 355 4.30 -4.04 -13.06
N SER A 356 4.61 -4.63 -14.20
CA SER A 356 5.79 -5.53 -14.35
C SER A 356 7.11 -4.78 -14.16
N TYR A 357 7.31 -3.65 -14.85
CA TYR A 357 8.57 -2.90 -14.75
C TYR A 357 8.74 -2.27 -13.36
N PHE A 358 7.69 -1.68 -12.80
CA PHE A 358 7.75 -1.11 -11.46
C PHE A 358 8.07 -2.13 -10.38
N ASN A 359 7.57 -3.37 -10.47
CA ASN A 359 7.88 -4.43 -9.52
C ASN A 359 9.36 -4.88 -9.58
N ILE A 360 10.02 -4.75 -10.74
CA ILE A 360 11.47 -4.99 -10.89
C ILE A 360 12.24 -3.88 -10.19
N VAL A 361 11.91 -2.62 -10.49
CA VAL A 361 12.55 -1.45 -9.85
C VAL A 361 12.30 -1.41 -8.34
N ARG A 362 11.12 -1.80 -7.84
CA ARG A 362 10.87 -1.93 -6.39
C ARG A 362 11.88 -2.86 -5.74
N LYS A 363 12.13 -4.05 -6.32
CA LYS A 363 13.12 -5.01 -5.79
C LYS A 363 14.55 -4.47 -5.84
N SER A 364 14.94 -3.82 -6.95
CA SER A 364 16.24 -3.14 -7.10
C SER A 364 16.48 -2.14 -5.97
N ILE A 365 15.52 -1.22 -5.77
CA ILE A 365 15.56 -0.17 -4.75
C ILE A 365 15.44 -0.73 -3.31
N GLN A 366 14.70 -1.82 -3.11
CA GLN A 366 14.58 -2.50 -1.81
C GLN A 366 15.92 -3.09 -1.33
N ASP A 367 16.74 -3.60 -2.24
CA ASP A 367 18.07 -4.16 -1.94
C ASP A 367 19.16 -3.07 -1.87
N MET A 368 19.12 -2.09 -2.78
CA MET A 368 20.16 -1.07 -2.91
C MET A 368 20.12 0.01 -1.83
N VAL A 369 18.95 0.39 -1.30
CA VAL A 369 18.83 1.46 -0.30
C VAL A 369 19.40 1.08 1.08
N PRO A 370 19.11 -0.12 1.65
CA PRO A 370 19.79 -0.58 2.87
C PRO A 370 21.31 -0.64 2.70
N LYS A 371 21.80 -1.10 1.54
CA LYS A 371 23.24 -1.14 1.24
C LYS A 371 23.87 0.25 1.20
N ALA A 372 23.19 1.23 0.60
CA ALA A 372 23.62 2.62 0.60
C ALA A 372 23.68 3.21 2.01
N ILE A 373 22.66 2.97 2.84
CA ILE A 373 22.63 3.42 4.25
C ILE A 373 23.75 2.78 5.06
N MET A 374 23.94 1.46 4.94
CA MET A 374 25.02 0.74 5.62
C MET A 374 26.39 1.27 5.21
N HIS A 375 26.62 1.52 3.92
CA HIS A 375 27.94 1.98 3.44
C HIS A 375 28.22 3.45 3.78
N LEU A 376 27.31 4.38 3.43
CA LEU A 376 27.56 5.82 3.43
C LEU A 376 27.26 6.52 4.77
N LEU A 377 26.41 5.90 5.60
CA LEU A 377 26.06 6.40 6.93
C LEU A 377 26.63 5.49 8.03
N VAL A 378 26.20 4.24 8.14
CA VAL A 378 26.53 3.38 9.30
C VAL A 378 28.04 3.11 9.39
N ASN A 379 28.61 2.48 8.36
CA ASN A 379 30.00 2.05 8.36
C ASN A 379 30.98 3.23 8.42
N GLU A 380 30.70 4.31 7.67
CA GLU A 380 31.51 5.53 7.69
C GLU A 380 31.52 6.19 9.08
N VAL A 381 30.36 6.26 9.75
CA VAL A 381 30.28 6.84 11.10
C VAL A 381 31.06 5.96 12.09
N CYS A 382 30.88 4.63 12.08
CA CYS A 382 31.65 3.74 12.96
C CYS A 382 33.18 3.85 12.73
N GLN A 383 33.63 3.90 11.47
CA GLN A 383 35.06 3.99 11.14
C GLN A 383 35.69 5.33 11.55
N ASN A 384 34.97 6.45 11.40
CA ASN A 384 35.49 7.78 11.72
C ASN A 384 35.22 8.22 13.17
N MET A 385 34.32 7.55 13.90
CA MET A 385 33.87 7.92 15.25
C MET A 385 35.03 8.23 16.20
N GLN A 386 35.99 7.31 16.33
CA GLN A 386 37.13 7.48 17.24
C GLN A 386 38.02 8.67 16.82
N ASN A 387 38.29 8.83 15.52
CA ASN A 387 39.15 9.89 15.03
C ASN A 387 38.52 11.27 15.28
N ARG A 388 37.23 11.44 14.95
CA ARG A 388 36.50 12.71 15.14
C ARG A 388 36.33 13.06 16.62
N LEU A 389 36.05 12.07 17.48
CA LEU A 389 35.99 12.29 18.93
C LEU A 389 37.35 12.66 19.53
N VAL A 390 38.45 12.05 19.07
CA VAL A 390 39.80 12.43 19.53
C VAL A 390 40.16 13.84 19.05
N GLU A 391 39.91 14.15 17.78
CA GLU A 391 40.17 15.48 17.20
C GLU A 391 39.43 16.60 17.95
N GLU A 392 38.15 16.41 18.30
CA GLU A 392 37.35 17.45 18.95
C GLU A 392 37.53 17.52 20.48
N LEU A 393 37.73 16.38 21.16
CA LEU A 393 37.80 16.33 22.63
C LEU A 393 39.23 16.46 23.18
N TYR A 394 40.26 16.06 22.43
CA TYR A 394 41.65 16.05 22.92
C TYR A 394 42.36 17.40 22.75
N LYS A 395 41.69 18.47 23.20
CA LYS A 395 42.18 19.86 23.13
C LYS A 395 42.57 20.32 24.53
N GLU A 396 43.85 20.60 24.74
CA GLU A 396 44.44 21.00 26.02
C GLU A 396 43.62 22.05 26.81
N PRO A 397 43.19 23.20 26.24
CA PRO A 397 42.40 24.20 26.98
C PRO A 397 40.98 23.73 27.36
N LEU A 398 40.42 22.71 26.70
CA LEU A 398 39.11 22.14 27.06
C LEU A 398 39.23 21.08 28.18
N MET A 399 40.41 20.49 28.38
CA MET A 399 40.58 19.35 29.30
C MET A 399 40.17 19.69 30.74
N THR A 400 40.53 20.88 31.23
CA THR A 400 40.18 21.37 32.58
C THR A 400 38.70 21.70 32.75
N GLU A 401 37.96 21.90 31.65
CA GLU A 401 36.52 22.10 31.69
C GLU A 401 35.77 20.77 31.56
N LEU A 402 36.09 19.97 30.54
CA LEU A 402 35.38 18.74 30.22
C LEU A 402 35.53 17.67 31.32
N LEU A 403 36.69 17.60 31.99
CA LEU A 403 36.95 16.66 33.09
C LEU A 403 36.52 17.17 34.48
N GLN A 404 35.51 18.04 34.54
CA GLN A 404 34.84 18.37 35.82
C GLN A 404 33.90 17.22 36.22
N GLU A 405 34.15 16.65 37.41
CA GLU A 405 33.27 15.64 38.01
C GLU A 405 31.89 16.22 38.35
N ASP A 406 30.85 15.37 38.36
CA ASP A 406 29.53 15.72 38.89
C ASP A 406 29.65 16.10 40.39
N PRO A 407 29.20 17.30 40.82
CA PRO A 407 29.24 17.71 42.23
C PRO A 407 28.45 16.79 43.17
N ALA A 408 27.44 16.06 42.69
CA ALA A 408 26.72 15.07 43.48
C ALA A 408 27.62 13.86 43.80
N LEU A 409 28.34 13.33 42.81
CA LEU A 409 29.29 12.22 42.98
C LEU A 409 30.50 12.63 43.85
N VAL A 410 30.95 13.89 43.73
CA VAL A 410 31.99 14.45 44.61
C VAL A 410 31.50 14.47 46.07
N ALA A 411 30.29 14.99 46.32
CA ALA A 411 29.73 15.05 47.67
C ALA A 411 29.52 13.65 48.29
N GLU A 412 29.01 12.68 47.51
CA GLU A 412 28.85 11.29 47.96
C GLU A 412 30.20 10.62 48.25
N ARG A 413 31.20 10.80 47.36
CA ARG A 413 32.56 10.30 47.57
C ARG A 413 33.18 10.86 48.83
N ASP A 414 33.04 12.17 49.07
CA ASP A 414 33.65 12.84 50.21
C ASP A 414 32.94 12.45 51.53
N GLN A 415 31.62 12.20 51.49
CA GLN A 415 30.87 11.58 52.60
C GLN A 415 31.35 10.14 52.90
N CYS A 416 31.51 9.31 51.86
CA CYS A 416 32.05 7.95 51.98
C CYS A 416 33.48 7.94 52.50
N ALA A 417 34.33 8.87 52.06
CA ALA A 417 35.70 9.03 52.54
C ALA A 417 35.73 9.39 54.04
N ALA A 418 34.89 10.33 54.48
CA ALA A 418 34.78 10.69 55.89
C ALA A 418 34.31 9.51 56.76
N MET A 419 33.32 8.73 56.30
CA MET A 419 32.85 7.52 56.99
C MET A 419 33.94 6.44 57.10
N LEU A 420 34.67 6.20 56.01
CA LEU A 420 35.77 5.25 55.95
C LEU A 420 36.92 5.65 56.90
N ASP A 421 37.19 6.95 57.01
CA ASP A 421 38.21 7.48 57.92
C ASP A 421 37.80 7.36 59.41
N VAL A 422 36.51 7.49 59.72
CA VAL A 422 35.95 7.16 61.05
C VAL A 422 36.10 5.66 61.35
N TYR A 423 35.79 4.77 60.40
CA TYR A 423 35.97 3.33 60.61
C TYR A 423 37.45 2.93 60.79
N LYS A 424 38.39 3.55 60.06
CA LYS A 424 39.83 3.35 60.28
C LYS A 424 40.25 3.74 61.70
N LYS A 425 39.78 4.88 62.21
CA LYS A 425 40.06 5.36 63.56
C LYS A 425 39.47 4.43 64.62
N ALA A 426 38.23 3.96 64.44
CA ALA A 426 37.62 2.98 65.32
C ALA A 426 38.39 1.64 65.34
N PHE A 427 38.83 1.15 64.17
CA PHE A 427 39.62 -0.07 64.07
C PHE A 427 41.01 0.06 64.72
N ALA A 428 41.68 1.22 64.58
CA ALA A 428 42.92 1.51 65.29
C ALA A 428 42.74 1.47 66.82
N ILE A 429 41.72 2.16 67.34
CA ILE A 429 41.40 2.16 68.79
C ILE A 429 41.10 0.73 69.30
N ILE A 430 40.41 -0.09 68.51
CA ILE A 430 40.13 -1.50 68.84
C ILE A 430 41.42 -2.33 68.91
N ASN A 431 42.39 -2.09 68.02
CA ASN A 431 43.68 -2.77 68.02
C ASN A 431 44.67 -2.24 69.08
N GLU A 432 44.47 -1.03 69.61
CA GLU A 432 45.21 -0.51 70.78
C GLU A 432 44.63 -1.00 72.12
N ALA A 433 43.44 -1.61 72.11
CA ALA A 433 42.71 -2.10 73.28
C ALA A 433 42.69 -3.64 73.42
N MET A 434 43.40 -4.37 72.56
CA MET A 434 43.61 -5.83 72.60
C MET A 434 45.09 -6.18 72.80
#